data_AF-A0A3B9UXY2-F1
#
_entry.id   AF-A0A3B9UXY2-F1
#
_cell.length_a   1.000
_cell.length_b   1.000
_cell.length_c   1.000
_cell.angle_alpha   90.00
_cell.angle_beta   90.00
_cell.angle_gamma   90.00
#
_symmetry.space_group_name_H-M   'P 1'
#
loop_
_entity.id
_entity.type
_entity.pdbx_description
1 polymer ?
#
loop_
_entity_poly.entity_id
_entity_poly.type
_entity_poly.pdbx_seq_one_letter_code
_entity_poly.pdbx_strand_id
1 'polypeptide(L)'
;MIMNISDAEMYAFDKVPSLKLEDGVYKDGMYKVGLHIPAGKYKIIPSNDMAHVEVIKDSTEILDNIITNNNLDAEKYITIKDSCYLKIHDDLIKAGN
;
A
#
# COMPACT_ATOMS: atom_id res chain seq x y z
N MET A 1 20.55 -13.41 17.30
CA MET A 1 19.32 -12.62 17.03
C MET A 1 18.14 -13.54 17.23
N ILE A 2 17.26 -13.27 18.19
CA ILE A 2 16.00 -14.00 18.38
C ILE A 2 14.90 -13.02 17.99
N MET A 3 14.05 -13.40 17.04
CA MET A 3 12.88 -12.63 16.62
C MET A 3 11.67 -13.17 17.39
N ASN A 4 11.04 -12.34 18.21
CA ASN A 4 9.80 -12.67 18.91
C ASN A 4 8.65 -11.99 18.17
N ILE A 5 7.62 -12.75 17.84
CA ILE A 5 6.44 -12.26 17.12
C ILE A 5 5.22 -12.63 17.95
N SER A 6 4.41 -11.63 18.27
CA SER A 6 3.14 -11.74 19.01
C SER A 6 2.07 -10.94 18.26
N ASP A 7 0.81 -11.37 18.36
CA ASP A 7 -0.35 -10.72 17.73
C ASP A 7 -0.23 -10.54 16.19
N ALA A 8 0.37 -11.52 15.51
CA ALA A 8 0.46 -11.56 14.05
C ALA A 8 -0.05 -12.88 13.49
N GLU A 9 -0.73 -12.80 12.34
CA GLU A 9 -1.09 -13.96 11.53
C GLU A 9 -0.09 -14.12 10.38
N MET A 10 0.45 -15.32 10.22
CA MET A 10 1.39 -15.64 9.15
C MET A 10 0.80 -16.68 8.22
N TYR A 11 0.92 -16.40 6.92
CA TYR A 11 0.45 -17.26 5.86
C TYR A 11 1.65 -17.77 5.06
N ALA A 12 1.58 -19.03 4.64
CA ALA A 12 2.41 -19.47 3.52
C ALA A 12 2.05 -18.64 2.29
N PHE A 13 3.02 -18.39 1.41
CA PHE A 13 2.85 -17.47 0.29
C PHE A 13 1.67 -17.84 -0.63
N ASP A 14 1.47 -19.14 -0.87
CA ASP A 14 0.38 -19.71 -1.65
C ASP A 14 -0.98 -19.69 -0.94
N LYS A 15 -1.00 -19.33 0.36
CA LYS A 15 -2.20 -19.26 1.21
C LYS A 15 -2.51 -17.83 1.69
N VAL A 16 -1.87 -16.83 1.11
CA VAL A 16 -2.12 -15.42 1.46
C VAL A 16 -3.57 -15.08 1.10
N PRO A 17 -4.38 -14.57 2.05
CA PRO A 17 -5.71 -14.09 1.73
C PRO A 17 -5.63 -12.91 0.76
N SER A 18 -6.64 -12.76 -0.10
CA SER A 18 -6.70 -11.61 -1.01
C SER A 18 -6.64 -10.30 -0.22
N LEU A 19 -5.63 -9.48 -0.49
CA LEU A 19 -5.49 -8.15 0.09
C LEU A 19 -6.41 -7.11 -0.59
N LYS A 20 -6.99 -7.48 -1.74
CA LYS A 20 -7.97 -6.69 -2.47
C LYS A 20 -9.39 -7.07 -2.02
N LEU A 21 -10.21 -6.07 -1.70
CA LEU A 21 -11.64 -6.27 -1.40
C LEU A 21 -12.45 -6.56 -2.66
N GLU A 22 -13.63 -7.15 -2.47
CA GLU A 22 -14.56 -7.50 -3.57
C GLU A 22 -14.91 -6.30 -4.47
N ASP A 23 -14.95 -5.08 -3.91
CA ASP A 23 -15.24 -3.84 -4.64
C ASP A 23 -14.04 -3.24 -5.41
N GLY A 24 -12.91 -3.94 -5.42
CA GLY A 24 -11.68 -3.46 -6.06
C GLY A 24 -10.92 -2.38 -5.30
N VAL A 25 -11.11 -2.36 -3.98
CA VAL A 25 -10.49 -1.42 -3.06
C VAL A 25 -9.40 -2.14 -2.26
N TYR A 26 -8.27 -1.47 -2.03
CA TYR A 26 -7.20 -1.93 -1.15
C TYR A 26 -7.25 -1.12 0.15
N LYS A 27 -7.12 -1.80 1.29
CA LYS A 27 -7.18 -1.20 2.63
C LYS A 27 -5.81 -0.69 3.10
N ASP A 28 -5.78 -0.07 4.26
CA ASP A 28 -4.57 0.12 5.07
C ASP A 28 -3.65 -1.11 5.03
N GLY A 29 -2.34 -0.85 4.87
CA GLY A 29 -1.33 -1.88 4.81
C GLY A 29 -0.23 -1.61 3.78
N MET A 30 0.69 -2.58 3.65
CA MET A 30 1.83 -2.51 2.74
C MET A 30 1.71 -3.51 1.58
N TYR A 31 1.84 -3.00 0.36
CA TYR A 31 1.62 -3.72 -0.88
C TYR A 31 2.87 -3.68 -1.74
N LYS A 32 3.32 -4.84 -2.23
CA LYS A 32 4.37 -4.89 -3.23
C LYS A 32 3.75 -4.77 -4.62
N VAL A 33 4.19 -3.78 -5.39
CA VAL A 33 3.69 -3.54 -6.75
C VAL A 33 4.22 -4.63 -7.68
N GLY A 34 3.31 -5.24 -8.44
CA GLY A 34 3.56 -6.40 -9.31
C GLY A 34 3.26 -7.75 -8.65
N LEU A 35 3.03 -7.77 -7.33
CA LEU A 35 2.66 -8.97 -6.59
C LEU A 35 1.30 -8.82 -5.89
N HIS A 36 1.17 -7.84 -5.00
CA HIS A 36 -0.07 -7.60 -4.24
C HIS A 36 -1.01 -6.64 -4.97
N ILE A 37 -0.45 -5.66 -5.67
CA ILE A 37 -1.17 -4.64 -6.42
C ILE A 37 -0.51 -4.47 -7.79
N PRO A 38 -1.25 -4.44 -8.92
CA PRO A 38 -0.62 -4.25 -10.22
C PRO A 38 -0.12 -2.80 -10.39
N ALA A 39 0.96 -2.62 -11.15
CA ALA A 39 1.42 -1.28 -11.53
C ALA A 39 0.35 -0.53 -12.32
N GLY A 40 0.24 0.79 -12.13
CA GLY A 40 -0.79 1.58 -12.80
C GLY A 40 -1.13 2.88 -12.09
N LYS A 41 -2.22 3.51 -12.55
CA LYS A 41 -2.76 4.75 -12.00
C LYS A 41 -3.94 4.44 -11.09
N TYR A 42 -3.88 4.94 -9.86
CA TYR A 42 -4.89 4.70 -8.82
C TYR A 42 -5.47 6.03 -8.35
N LYS A 43 -6.77 6.01 -8.04
CA LYS A 43 -7.44 7.10 -7.37
C LYS A 43 -7.48 6.78 -5.89
N ILE A 44 -6.87 7.65 -5.09
CA ILE A 44 -6.96 7.57 -3.65
C ILE A 44 -8.12 8.43 -3.20
N ILE A 45 -8.94 7.87 -2.31
CA ILE A 45 -10.12 8.53 -1.76
C ILE A 45 -9.91 8.54 -0.25
N PRO A 46 -9.44 9.65 0.33
CA PRO A 46 -9.16 9.73 1.75
C PRO A 46 -10.42 9.43 2.56
N SER A 47 -10.31 8.48 3.47
CA SER A 47 -11.39 8.07 4.37
C SER A 47 -11.51 8.98 5.59
N ASN A 48 -10.45 9.73 5.91
CA ASN A 48 -10.36 10.71 7.00
C ASN A 48 -9.21 11.70 6.74
N ASP A 49 -9.08 12.72 7.60
CA ASP A 49 -8.02 13.75 7.51
C ASP A 49 -6.62 13.26 7.90
N MET A 50 -6.48 12.00 8.34
CA MET A 50 -5.20 11.36 8.68
C MET A 50 -4.71 10.43 7.56
N ALA A 51 -5.46 10.33 6.45
CA ALA A 51 -5.11 9.51 5.31
C ALA A 51 -3.74 9.88 4.75
N HIS A 52 -2.85 8.90 4.70
CA HIS A 52 -1.51 9.06 4.18
C HIS A 52 -1.13 7.93 3.22
N VAL A 53 -0.41 8.30 2.15
CA VAL A 53 0.12 7.34 1.19
C VAL A 53 1.62 7.52 1.01
N GLU A 54 2.32 6.39 1.02
CA GLU A 54 3.75 6.33 0.77
C GLU A 54 4.04 5.37 -0.38
N VAL A 55 4.88 5.79 -1.32
CA VAL A 55 5.43 4.93 -2.35
C VAL A 55 6.94 4.92 -2.16
N ILE A 56 7.49 3.75 -1.84
CA ILE A 56 8.93 3.56 -1.61
C ILE A 56 9.50 2.58 -2.62
N LYS A 57 10.75 2.80 -3.02
CA LYS A 57 11.44 1.97 -4.02
C LYS A 57 11.78 0.59 -3.48
N ASP A 58 12.16 0.50 -2.21
CA ASP A 58 12.48 -0.75 -1.52
C ASP A 58 12.00 -0.70 -0.06
N SER A 59 12.08 -1.83 0.63
CA SER A 59 11.61 -1.97 2.01
C SER A 59 12.61 -1.48 3.06
N THR A 60 13.64 -0.70 2.69
CA THR A 60 14.67 -0.23 3.64
C THR A 60 14.26 1.01 4.41
N GLU A 61 13.15 1.66 4.03
CA GLU A 61 12.64 2.91 4.61
C GLU A 61 13.70 4.04 4.67
N ILE A 62 14.70 4.01 3.78
CA ILE A 62 15.68 5.09 3.62
C ILE A 62 15.00 6.25 2.87
N LEU A 63 15.17 7.48 3.37
CA LEU A 63 14.56 8.70 2.82
C LEU A 63 14.78 8.87 1.30
N ASP A 64 15.95 8.48 0.79
CA ASP A 64 16.29 8.55 -0.64
C ASP A 64 15.46 7.59 -1.52
N ASN A 65 14.77 6.63 -0.92
CA ASN A 65 13.92 5.67 -1.62
C ASN A 65 12.45 6.07 -1.64
N ILE A 66 12.07 7.19 -1.02
CA ILE A 66 10.70 7.71 -1.05
C ILE A 66 10.42 8.33 -2.42
N ILE A 67 9.55 7.70 -3.19
CA ILE A 67 9.05 8.19 -4.48
C ILE A 67 7.88 9.16 -4.26
N THR A 68 7.04 8.90 -3.26
CA THR A 68 5.89 9.74 -2.90
C THR A 68 5.63 9.57 -1.42
N ASN A 69 5.38 10.67 -0.72
CA ASN A 69 4.98 10.72 0.68
C ASN A 69 4.02 11.91 0.80
N ASN A 70 2.74 11.62 0.92
CA ASN A 70 1.69 12.63 0.81
C ASN A 70 0.54 12.37 1.78
N ASN A 71 0.23 13.39 2.57
CA ASN A 71 -1.06 13.50 3.25
C ASN A 71 -2.15 13.80 2.20
N LEU A 72 -3.33 13.25 2.42
CA LEU A 72 -4.43 13.26 1.47
C LEU A 72 -5.62 14.01 2.06
N ASP A 73 -5.68 15.31 1.81
CA ASP A 73 -6.80 16.16 2.23
C ASP A 73 -7.95 16.16 1.20
N ALA A 74 -7.71 15.57 0.01
CA ALA A 74 -8.65 15.45 -1.09
C ALA A 74 -8.29 14.26 -1.98
N GLU A 75 -9.24 13.86 -2.84
CA GLU A 75 -9.02 12.79 -3.82
C GLU A 75 -7.80 13.10 -4.72
N LYS A 76 -6.90 12.13 -4.86
CA LYS A 76 -5.67 12.30 -5.65
C LYS A 76 -5.40 11.09 -6.51
N TYR A 77 -4.80 11.33 -7.68
CA TYR A 77 -4.28 10.25 -8.50
C TYR A 77 -2.80 10.02 -8.23
N ILE A 78 -2.42 8.77 -7.96
CA ILE A 78 -1.02 8.33 -7.88
C ILE A 78 -0.72 7.36 -9.03
N THR A 79 0.54 7.33 -9.45
CA THR A 79 1.03 6.33 -10.40
C THR A 79 2.12 5.53 -9.73
N ILE A 80 1.92 4.22 -9.63
CA ILE A 80 2.86 3.29 -9.00
C ILE A 80 3.50 2.40 -10.05
N LYS A 81 4.81 2.15 -9.90
CA LYS A 81 5.61 1.35 -10.82
C LYS A 81 5.92 -0.01 -10.20
N ASP A 82 6.16 -0.97 -11.08
CA ASP A 82 6.51 -2.33 -10.68
C ASP A 82 7.75 -2.36 -9.78
N SER A 83 7.83 -3.37 -8.90
CA SER A 83 8.91 -3.55 -7.93
C SER A 83 9.05 -2.47 -6.84
N CYS A 84 8.17 -1.47 -6.80
CA CYS A 84 8.05 -0.55 -5.67
C CYS A 84 7.13 -1.14 -4.59
N TYR A 85 7.04 -0.46 -3.45
CA TYR A 85 6.11 -0.74 -2.38
C TYR A 85 5.17 0.45 -2.18
N LEU A 86 3.91 0.17 -1.94
CA LEU A 86 2.87 1.12 -1.60
C LEU A 86 2.46 0.87 -0.14
N LYS A 87 2.49 1.90 0.69
CA LYS A 87 2.02 1.89 2.07
C LYS A 87 0.81 2.81 2.16
N ILE A 88 -0.28 2.29 2.68
CA ILE A 88 -1.53 3.01 2.91
C ILE A 88 -1.72 3.08 4.42
N HIS A 89 -1.96 4.27 4.93
CA HIS A 89 -2.17 4.55 6.33
C HIS A 89 -3.55 5.17 6.55
N ASP A 90 -4.37 4.51 7.37
CA ASP A 90 -5.71 4.92 7.78
C ASP A 90 -6.64 5.26 6.60
N ASP A 91 -6.42 4.60 5.46
CA ASP A 91 -7.10 4.93 4.20
C ASP A 91 -7.41 3.72 3.31
N LEU A 92 -8.05 3.99 2.16
CA LEU A 92 -8.47 3.06 1.14
C LEU A 92 -8.12 3.60 -0.25
N ILE A 93 -7.56 2.76 -1.12
CA ILE A 93 -7.32 3.14 -2.52
C ILE A 93 -8.20 2.34 -3.48
N LYS A 94 -8.65 2.98 -4.55
CA LYS A 94 -9.40 2.34 -5.63
C LYS A 94 -8.68 2.49 -6.96
N ALA A 95 -8.69 1.46 -7.79
CA ALA A 95 -8.22 1.59 -9.17
C ALA A 95 -9.06 2.65 -9.89
N GLY A 96 -8.41 3.60 -10.57
CA GLY A 96 -9.12 4.55 -11.42
C GLY A 96 -9.64 3.83 -12.66
N ASN A 97 -10.89 4.08 -13.04
CA ASN A 97 -11.43 3.69 -14.35
C ASN A 97 -10.73 4.47 -15.48
#